data_AF-A0AAV1TDQ7-F1
#
_entry.id   AF-A0AAV1TDQ7-F1
#
_cell.length_a   1.000
_cell.length_b   1.000
_cell.length_c   1.000
_cell.angle_alpha   90.00
_cell.angle_beta   90.00
_cell.angle_gamma   90.00
#
_symmetry.space_group_name_H-M   'P 1'
#
loop_
_entity.id
_entity.type
_entity.pdbx_description
1 polymer ?
#
loop_
_entity_poly.entity_id
_entity_poly.type
_entity_poly.pdbx_seq_one_letter_code
_entity_poly.pdbx_strand_id
1 'polypeptide(L)'
;MGGAGCRPDEEDVCATLLRSLPASFEGLVQAFRMSVGRFTYGDVMSRVLAEDIRQKEQGRIEEETAMLSGRGRQEWKKKTFDKRGIQCYQCGKRGHFKQ
;
A
#
# COMPACT_ATOMS: atom_id res chain seq x y z
N MET A 1 45.63 -23.76 -10.51
CA MET A 1 44.38 -24.18 -9.86
C MET A 1 43.24 -23.89 -10.83
N GLY A 2 42.79 -24.91 -11.58
CA GLY A 2 41.62 -24.77 -12.44
C GLY A 2 40.38 -24.83 -11.54
N GLY A 3 39.54 -23.79 -11.58
CA GLY A 3 38.26 -23.83 -10.88
C GLY A 3 37.47 -25.05 -11.36
N ALA A 4 36.93 -25.83 -10.42
CA ALA A 4 35.94 -26.84 -10.75
C ALA A 4 34.81 -26.11 -11.50
N GLY A 5 34.63 -26.43 -12.78
CA GLY A 5 33.73 -25.73 -13.70
C GLY A 5 32.25 -25.96 -13.41
N CYS A 6 31.81 -25.71 -12.17
CA CYS A 6 30.42 -25.75 -11.78
C CYS A 6 29.73 -24.50 -12.33
N ARG A 7 29.02 -24.66 -13.44
CA ARG A 7 28.06 -23.66 -13.90
C ARG A 7 26.77 -23.88 -13.10
N PRO A 8 26.28 -22.87 -12.36
CA PRO A 8 25.01 -22.98 -11.67
C PRO A 8 23.88 -23.14 -12.68
N ASP A 9 22.87 -23.95 -12.34
CA ASP A 9 21.66 -24.01 -13.13
C ASP A 9 20.86 -22.71 -12.96
N GLU A 10 19.94 -22.42 -13.89
CA GLU A 10 19.10 -21.23 -13.82
C GLU A 10 18.29 -21.19 -12.50
N GLU A 11 17.86 -22.35 -12.00
CA GLU A 11 17.15 -22.46 -10.73
C GLU A 11 18.01 -22.01 -9.55
N ASP A 12 19.30 -22.35 -9.54
CA ASP A 12 20.26 -21.94 -8.50
C ASP A 12 20.47 -20.42 -8.51
N VAL A 13 20.55 -19.84 -9.72
CA VAL A 13 20.68 -18.39 -9.91
C VAL A 13 19.43 -17.67 -9.41
N CYS A 14 18.25 -18.15 -9.77
CA CYS A 14 16.97 -17.61 -9.29
C CYS A 14 16.83 -17.70 -7.77
N ALA A 15 17.16 -18.85 -7.18
CA ALA A 15 17.10 -19.05 -5.74
C ALA A 15 18.08 -18.13 -4.99
N THR A 16 19.28 -17.94 -5.55
CA THR A 16 20.30 -17.03 -4.99
C THR A 16 19.83 -15.58 -5.08
N LEU A 17 19.28 -15.17 -6.22
CA LEU A 17 18.71 -13.83 -6.40
C LEU A 17 17.61 -13.56 -5.37
N LEU A 18 16.62 -14.46 -5.25
CA LEU A 18 15.51 -14.31 -4.30
C LEU A 18 16.00 -14.21 -2.85
N ARG A 19 17.04 -14.98 -2.48
CA ARG A 19 17.64 -14.94 -1.13
C ARG A 19 18.44 -13.67 -0.88
N SER A 20 18.95 -13.02 -1.92
CA SER A 20 19.74 -11.79 -1.81
C SER A 20 18.90 -10.53 -1.66
N LEU A 21 17.58 -10.63 -1.88
CA LEU A 21 16.68 -9.48 -1.78
C LEU A 21 16.56 -8.96 -0.34
N PRO A 22 16.35 -7.64 -0.15
CA PRO A 22 16.06 -7.06 1.15
C PRO A 22 14.78 -7.61 1.79
N ALA A 23 14.66 -7.48 3.11
CA ALA A 23 13.50 -7.95 3.87
C ALA A 23 12.16 -7.35 3.40
N SER A 24 12.15 -6.16 2.77
CA SER A 24 10.93 -5.57 2.20
C SER A 24 10.32 -6.40 1.06
N PHE A 25 11.10 -7.30 0.45
CA PHE A 25 10.65 -8.20 -0.62
C PHE A 25 10.22 -9.59 -0.10
N GLU A 26 10.24 -9.85 1.23
CA GLU A 26 9.85 -11.18 1.77
C GLU A 26 8.46 -11.62 1.33
N GLY A 27 7.51 -10.70 1.19
CA GLY A 27 6.18 -11.01 0.65
C GLY A 27 6.22 -11.55 -0.78
N LEU A 28 7.10 -10.99 -1.62
CA LEU A 28 7.31 -11.48 -2.99
C LEU A 28 8.00 -12.84 -2.98
N VAL A 29 9.03 -13.02 -2.16
CA VAL A 29 9.74 -14.32 -2.01
C VAL A 29 8.76 -15.40 -1.56
N GLN A 30 7.88 -15.09 -0.61
CA GLN A 30 6.85 -16.01 -0.17
C GLN A 30 5.86 -16.36 -1.28
N ALA A 31 5.47 -15.39 -2.13
CA ALA A 31 4.61 -15.65 -3.28
C ALA A 31 5.27 -16.63 -4.28
N PHE A 32 6.58 -16.51 -4.53
CA PHE A 32 7.32 -17.49 -5.32
C PHE A 32 7.32 -18.89 -4.68
N ARG A 33 7.53 -18.99 -3.37
CA ARG A 33 7.49 -20.28 -2.65
C ARG A 33 6.12 -20.96 -2.73
N MET A 34 5.05 -20.18 -2.70
CA MET A 34 3.67 -20.68 -2.74
C MET A 34 3.17 -20.96 -4.16
N SER A 35 3.81 -20.39 -5.17
CA SER A 35 3.39 -20.56 -6.55
C SER A 35 3.73 -21.95 -7.10
N VAL A 36 2.82 -22.49 -7.91
CA VAL A 36 2.97 -23.80 -8.55
C VAL A 36 3.49 -23.58 -9.96
N GLY A 37 4.74 -23.95 -10.22
CA GLY A 37 5.34 -23.85 -11.55
C GLY A 37 6.84 -23.57 -11.52
N ARG A 38 7.50 -23.75 -12.66
CA ARG A 38 8.90 -23.31 -12.85
C ARG A 38 8.90 -21.87 -13.35
N PHE A 39 9.83 -21.08 -12.83
CA PHE A 39 10.07 -19.71 -13.28
C PHE A 39 11.40 -19.66 -14.00
N THR A 40 11.42 -18.95 -15.13
CA THR A 40 12.67 -18.55 -15.77
C THR A 40 13.29 -17.39 -15.00
N TYR A 41 14.58 -17.14 -15.20
CA TYR A 41 15.24 -15.96 -14.65
C TYR A 41 14.53 -14.66 -15.09
N GLY A 42 14.03 -14.62 -16.33
CA GLY A 42 13.24 -13.50 -16.85
C GLY A 42 11.95 -13.25 -16.05
N ASP A 43 11.23 -14.31 -15.69
CA ASP A 43 10.01 -14.22 -14.88
C ASP A 43 10.32 -13.67 -13.48
N VAL A 44 11.39 -14.16 -12.86
CA VAL A 44 11.82 -13.72 -11.54
C VAL A 44 12.19 -12.24 -11.56
N MET A 45 13.07 -11.85 -12.49
CA MET A 45 13.50 -10.45 -12.65
C MET A 45 12.34 -9.51 -12.93
N SER A 46 11.40 -9.89 -13.80
CA SER A 46 10.25 -9.06 -14.14
C SER A 46 9.38 -8.77 -12.93
N ARG A 47 9.14 -9.77 -12.07
CA ARG A 47 8.35 -9.59 -10.85
C ARG A 47 9.09 -8.80 -9.78
N VAL A 48 10.40 -9.00 -9.63
CA VAL A 48 11.23 -8.20 -8.71
C VAL A 48 11.20 -6.72 -9.11
N LEU A 49 11.36 -6.42 -10.40
CA LEU A 49 11.27 -5.04 -10.91
C LEU A 49 9.87 -4.44 -10.71
N ALA A 50 8.82 -5.20 -10.98
CA ALA A 50 7.45 -4.74 -10.76
C ALA A 50 7.19 -4.41 -9.27
N GLU A 51 7.70 -5.24 -8.37
CA GLU A 51 7.58 -5.02 -6.93
C GLU A 51 8.40 -3.81 -6.44
N ASP A 52 9.61 -3.60 -6.97
CA ASP A 52 10.41 -2.40 -6.68
C ASP A 52 9.69 -1.11 -7.09
N ILE A 53 9.11 -1.09 -8.30
CA ILE A 53 8.29 0.03 -8.78
C ILE A 53 7.10 0.27 -7.84
N ARG A 54 6.41 -0.81 -7.43
CA ARG A 54 5.26 -0.74 -6.52
C ARG A 54 5.64 -0.16 -5.16
N GLN A 55 6.76 -0.58 -4.57
CA GLN A 55 7.24 -0.08 -3.28
C GLN A 55 7.61 1.40 -3.34
N LYS A 56 8.26 1.84 -4.44
CA LYS A 56 8.59 3.26 -4.66
C LYS A 56 7.34 4.13 -4.78
N GLU A 57 6.34 3.67 -5.52
CA GLU A 57 5.08 4.39 -5.65
C GLU A 57 4.34 4.49 -4.31
N GLN A 58 4.30 3.39 -3.54
CA GLN A 58 3.71 3.38 -2.21
C GLN A 58 4.38 4.40 -1.27
N GLY A 59 5.72 4.46 -1.27
CA GLY A 59 6.46 5.45 -0.49
C GLY A 59 6.14 6.89 -0.87
N ARG A 60 5.98 7.17 -2.18
CA ARG A 60 5.59 8.50 -2.67
C ARG A 60 4.20 8.90 -2.19
N ILE A 61 3.23 7.98 -2.25
CA ILE A 61 1.86 8.22 -1.79
C ILE A 61 1.83 8.47 -0.28
N GLU A 62 2.60 7.71 0.50
CA GLU A 62 2.71 7.88 1.94
C GLU A 62 3.31 9.24 2.30
N GLU A 63 4.36 9.68 1.60
CA GLU A 63 4.96 11.00 1.76
C GLU A 63 3.97 12.12 1.45
N GLU A 64 3.27 12.04 0.30
CA GLU A 64 2.26 13.01 -0.09
C GLU A 64 1.12 13.08 0.94
N THR A 65 0.65 11.91 1.39
CA THR A 65 -0.41 11.82 2.41
C THR A 65 0.05 12.38 3.76
N ALA A 66 1.31 12.17 4.15
CA ALA A 66 1.89 12.76 5.36
C ALA A 66 1.97 14.29 5.26
N MET A 67 2.37 14.83 4.10
CA MET A 67 2.39 16.28 3.85
C MET A 67 0.98 16.89 3.91
N LEU A 68 -0.03 16.21 3.38
CA LEU A 68 -1.44 16.64 3.45
C LEU A 68 -1.99 16.56 4.88
N SER A 69 -1.65 15.50 5.62
CA SER A 69 -2.07 15.31 7.02
C SER A 69 -1.44 16.34 7.96
N GLY A 70 -0.23 16.83 7.66
CA GLY A 70 0.41 17.93 8.38
C GLY A 70 -0.27 19.29 8.19
N ARG A 71 -1.10 19.46 7.15
CA ARG A 71 -1.83 20.70 6.83
C ARG A 71 -3.33 20.64 7.08
N GLY A 72 -3.84 19.51 7.61
CA GLY A 72 -5.24 19.14 7.51
C GLY A 72 -5.98 18.81 8.81
N ARG A 73 -5.57 19.33 9.98
CA ARG A 73 -6.53 19.44 11.11
C ARG A 73 -7.35 20.72 10.96
N GLN A 74 -8.08 20.85 9.86
CA GLN A 74 -9.32 21.63 9.92
C GLN A 74 -10.32 20.77 10.68
N GLU A 75 -10.23 20.89 12.01
CA GLU A 75 -11.27 20.56 12.95
C GLU A 75 -12.61 20.98 12.31
N TRP A 76 -13.38 20.01 11.83
CA TRP A 76 -14.79 20.20 11.56
C TRP A 76 -15.42 20.59 12.89
N LYS A 77 -15.36 21.88 13.21
CA LYS A 77 -16.20 22.51 14.20
C LYS A 77 -17.60 22.13 13.80
N LYS A 78 -18.18 21.13 14.48
CA LYS A 78 -19.61 20.90 14.50
C LYS A 78 -20.20 22.23 14.93
N LYS A 79 -20.61 23.06 13.96
CA LYS A 79 -21.51 24.18 14.23
C LYS A 79 -22.72 23.50 14.84
N THR A 80 -22.81 23.55 16.16
CA THR A 80 -24.05 23.27 16.90
C THR A 80 -25.08 24.19 16.27
N PHE A 81 -25.88 23.62 15.39
CA PHE A 81 -26.96 24.33 14.72
C PHE A 81 -27.90 24.80 15.82
N ASP A 82 -27.90 26.11 16.06
CA ASP A 82 -28.67 26.72 17.14
C ASP A 82 -30.16 26.58 16.81
N LYS A 83 -30.78 25.52 17.35
CA LYS A 83 -32.18 25.17 17.08
C LYS A 83 -33.17 26.24 17.57
N ARG A 84 -32.70 27.26 18.31
CA ARG A 84 -33.52 28.37 18.83
C ARG A 84 -34.19 29.21 17.73
N GLY A 85 -33.63 29.22 16.52
CA GLY A 85 -34.19 29.95 15.37
C GLY A 85 -35.24 29.20 14.55
N ILE A 86 -35.40 27.89 14.74
CA ILE A 86 -36.22 27.03 13.88
C ILE A 86 -37.65 27.01 14.43
N GLN A 87 -38.63 27.39 13.61
CA GLN A 87 -40.05 27.29 13.93
C GLN A 87 -40.68 26.11 13.18
N CYS A 88 -41.41 25.25 13.89
CA CYS A 88 -42.12 24.14 13.28
C CYS A 88 -43.33 24.65 12.47
N TYR A 89 -43.36 24.38 11.17
CA TYR A 89 -44.44 24.80 10.27
C TYR A 89 -45.81 24.18 10.59
N GLN A 90 -45.85 23.11 11.39
CA GLN A 90 -47.09 22.42 11.73
C GLN A 90 -47.68 22.85 13.08
N CYS A 91 -46.85 23.19 14.07
CA CYS A 91 -47.31 23.56 15.41
C CYS A 91 -46.95 24.99 15.83
N GLY A 92 -46.19 25.72 15.01
CA GLY A 92 -45.76 27.11 15.27
C GLY A 92 -44.76 27.28 16.41
N LYS A 93 -44.38 26.21 17.13
CA LYS A 93 -43.44 26.26 18.25
C LYS A 93 -41.99 26.23 17.76
N ARG A 94 -41.12 26.95 18.46
CA ARG A 94 -39.68 27.01 18.17
C ARG A 94 -38.94 25.78 18.73
N GLY A 95 -37.81 25.43 18.14
CA GLY A 95 -36.87 24.43 18.68
C GLY A 95 -36.86 23.06 18.00
N HIS A 96 -37.74 22.79 17.03
CA HIS A 96 -37.80 21.50 16.32
C HIS A 96 -38.34 21.65 14.90
N PHE A 97 -38.01 20.69 14.04
CA PHE A 97 -38.71 20.48 12.77
C PHE A 97 -39.93 19.58 12.97
N LYS A 98 -40.89 19.63 12.03
CA LYS A 98 -42.09 18.78 12.01
C LYS A 98 -41.71 17.33 12.33
N GLN A 99 -42.14 16.85 13.49
CA GLN A 99 -42.10 15.44 13.88
C GLN A 99 -43.42 14.79 13.47
#